data_AF-A0A0F3MMI4-F1
#
_entry.id   AF-A0A0F3MMI4-F1
#
_cell.length_a   1.000
_cell.length_b   1.000
_cell.length_c   1.000
_cell.angle_alpha   90.00
_cell.angle_beta   90.00
_cell.angle_gamma   90.00
#
_symmetry.space_group_name_H-M   'P 1'
#
loop_
_entity.id
_entity.type
_entity.pdbx_description
1 polymer ?
#
loop_
_entity_poly.entity_id
_entity_poly.type
_entity_poly.pdbx_seq_one_letter_code
_entity_poly.pdbx_strand_id
1 'polypeptide(L)' 'MILQFLSNFIKTNKGCFFGIKLHLLINEQYKIQGLKLTKENVDDRTNVSKLINYITGLLFSDKSYLK' A
#
# COMPACT_ATOMS: atom_id res chain seq x y z
N MET A 1 -15.07 -5.63 -0.89
CA MET A 1 -14.79 -4.51 -1.81
C MET A 1 -13.65 -4.94 -2.73
N ILE A 2 -13.80 -4.70 -4.03
CA ILE A 2 -13.19 -5.38 -5.18
C ILE A 2 -11.66 -5.58 -5.06
N LEU A 3 -11.22 -6.86 -5.02
CA LEU A 3 -9.81 -7.25 -5.21
C LEU A 3 -9.56 -7.51 -6.69
N GLN A 4 -9.06 -6.53 -7.43
CA GLN A 4 -8.60 -6.70 -8.81
C GLN A 4 -7.07 -6.58 -8.84
N PHE A 5 -6.40 -7.66 -8.44
CA PHE A 5 -4.94 -7.72 -8.33
C PHE A 5 -4.34 -8.55 -9.45
N LEU A 6 -4.27 -7.96 -10.64
CA LEU A 6 -3.38 -8.44 -11.69
C LEU A 6 -2.29 -7.38 -11.86
N SER A 7 -1.12 -7.59 -11.28
CA SER A 7 0.08 -6.79 -11.58
C SER A 7 0.33 -6.85 -13.09
N ASN A 8 0.69 -5.72 -13.70
CA ASN A 8 1.06 -5.71 -15.10
C ASN A 8 2.58 -5.89 -15.18
N PHE A 9 3.05 -6.70 -16.11
CA PHE A 9 4.48 -6.82 -16.40
C PHE A 9 4.99 -5.46 -16.89
N ILE A 10 6.02 -4.93 -16.23
CA ILE A 10 6.67 -3.69 -16.64
C ILE A 10 8.02 -4.04 -17.23
N LYS A 11 8.18 -3.75 -18.52
CA LYS A 11 9.42 -4.00 -19.24
C LYS A 11 10.27 -2.74 -19.23
N THR A 12 11.46 -2.83 -18.66
CA THR A 12 12.47 -1.77 -18.66
C THR A 12 13.66 -2.21 -19.50
N ASN A 13 14.53 -1.28 -19.89
CA ASN A 13 15.75 -1.59 -20.66
C ASN A 13 16.72 -2.55 -19.93
N LYS A 14 16.53 -2.75 -18.61
CA LYS A 14 17.33 -3.63 -17.76
C LYS A 14 16.64 -4.94 -17.37
N GLY A 15 15.37 -5.13 -17.72
CA GLY A 15 14.61 -6.33 -17.36
C GLY A 15 13.11 -6.11 -17.18
N CYS A 16 12.37 -7.19 -16.99
CA CYS A 16 10.95 -7.19 -16.67
C CYS A 16 10.74 -7.31 -15.16
N PHE A 17 9.95 -6.40 -14.59
CA PHE A 17 9.59 -6.40 -13.17
C PHE A 17 8.11 -6.74 -13.01
N PHE A 18 7.83 -7.61 -12.05
CA PHE A 18 6.48 -7.99 -11.65
C PHE A 18 6.43 -7.99 -10.12
N GLY A 19 6.00 -6.88 -9.55
CA GLY A 19 5.86 -6.71 -8.11
C GLY A 19 4.45 -6.32 -7.70
N ILE A 20 4.10 -6.75 -6.49
CA ILE A 20 2.94 -6.29 -5.74
C ILE A 20 3.49 -5.73 -4.42
N LYS A 21 2.94 -4.59 -3.97
CA LYS A 21 3.21 -4.02 -2.65
C LYS A 21 2.05 -4.35 -1.71
N LEU A 22 2.38 -4.68 -0.47
CA LEU A 22 1.41 -4.94 0.59
C LEU A 22 1.48 -3.80 1.61
N HIS A 23 0.36 -3.08 1.77
CA HIS A 23 0.17 -2.05 2.78
C HIS A 23 -0.66 -2.65 3.92
N LEU A 24 -0.10 -2.68 5.11
CA LEU A 24 -0.75 -3.17 6.33
C LEU A 24 -0.91 -2.03 7.31
N LEU A 25 -2.10 -1.94 7.90
CA LEU A 25 -2.38 -1.04 8.99
C LEU A 25 -2.77 -1.86 10.21
N ILE A 26 -1.93 -1.74 11.23
CA ILE A 26 -1.98 -2.55 12.45
C ILE A 26 -2.08 -1.59 13.63
N ASN A 27 -2.96 -1.88 14.57
CA ASN A 27 -3.05 -1.12 15.81
C ASN A 27 -2.06 -1.63 16.88
N GLU A 28 -1.99 -0.94 18.00
CA GLU A 28 -1.12 -1.29 19.14
C GLU A 28 -1.45 -2.65 19.77
N GLN A 29 -2.66 -3.18 19.56
CA GLN A 29 -3.10 -4.51 20.00
C GLN A 29 -2.82 -5.60 18.95
N TYR A 30 -1.98 -5.33 17.96
CA TYR A 30 -1.66 -6.24 16.84
C TYR A 30 -2.86 -6.66 15.99
N LYS A 31 -3.95 -5.89 16.00
CA LYS A 31 -5.12 -6.12 15.15
C LYS A 31 -4.93 -5.41 13.83
N ILE A 32 -5.17 -6.15 12.74
CA ILE A 32 -5.18 -5.60 11.39
C ILE A 32 -6.47 -4.79 11.21
N GLN A 33 -6.34 -3.48 11.07
CA GLN A 33 -7.46 -2.58 10.83
C GLN A 33 -7.67 -2.31 9.34
N GLY A 34 -6.64 -2.50 8.52
CA GLY A 34 -6.74 -2.32 7.08
C GLY A 34 -5.61 -3.04 6.35
N LEU A 35 -5.94 -3.56 5.17
CA LEU A 35 -4.99 -4.19 4.26
C LEU A 35 -5.27 -3.68 2.85
N LYS A 36 -4.20 -3.30 2.14
CA LYS A 36 -4.30 -2.95 0.73
C LYS A 36 -3.11 -3.52 -0.02
N LEU A 37 -3.39 -4.36 -1.01
CA LEU A 37 -2.40 -4.71 -2.01
C LEU A 37 -2.41 -3.63 -3.09
N THR A 38 -1.27 -3.32 -3.69
CA THR A 38 -1.18 -2.42 -4.84
C THR A 38 -0.16 -2.97 -5.82
N LYS A 39 -0.29 -2.63 -7.10
CA LYS A 39 0.78 -2.93 -8.06
C LYS A 39 2.03 -2.13 -7.67
N GLU A 40 3.20 -2.64 -8.01
CA GLU A 40 4.49 -1.99 -7.72
C GLU A 40 4.58 -0.55 -8.26
N ASN A 41 3.99 -0.30 -9.43
CA ASN A 41 4.02 1.00 -10.11
C ASN A 41 2.99 2.02 -9.59
N VAL A 42 2.38 1.76 -8.43
CA VAL A 42 1.44 2.70 -7.81
C VAL A 42 2.18 3.47 -6.73
N ASP A 43 2.01 4.80 -6.72
CA ASP A 43 2.52 5.66 -5.66
C ASP A 43 1.82 5.30 -4.34
N ASP A 44 2.62 5.06 -3.31
CA ASP A 44 2.17 4.60 -2.01
C ASP A 44 1.37 5.69 -1.28
N ARG A 45 1.70 6.96 -1.53
CA ARG A 45 1.12 8.13 -0.84
C ARG A 45 -0.38 8.32 -1.09
N THR A 46 -0.81 8.12 -2.33
CA THR A 46 -2.24 8.19 -2.70
C THR A 46 -3.05 7.06 -2.09
N ASN A 47 -2.41 5.94 -1.81
CA ASN A 47 -3.08 4.72 -1.43
C ASN A 47 -3.24 4.60 0.09
N VAL A 48 -2.29 5.14 0.82
CA VAL A 48 -2.23 5.25 2.27
C VAL A 48 -3.30 6.19 2.80
N SER A 49 -3.50 7.37 2.19
CA SER A 49 -4.57 8.32 2.60
C SER A 49 -5.97 7.67 2.60
N LYS A 50 -6.26 6.84 1.59
CA LYS A 50 -7.54 6.11 1.52
C LYS A 50 -7.68 4.99 2.58
N LEU A 51 -6.57 4.42 3.04
CA LEU A 51 -6.55 3.41 4.10
C LEU A 51 -6.82 4.03 5.48
N ILE A 52 -6.36 5.27 5.69
CA ILE A 52 -6.40 5.94 7.00
C ILE A 52 -7.68 6.77 7.17
N ASN A 53 -8.44 7.06 6.11
CA ASN A 53 -9.66 7.88 6.16
C ASN A 53 -10.71 7.47 7.21
N TYR A 54 -10.68 6.22 7.68
CA TYR A 54 -11.63 5.71 8.68
C TYR A 54 -11.01 5.58 10.08
N ILE A 55 -9.79 6.07 10.28
CA ILE A 55 -8.98 5.82 11.47
C ILE A 55 -8.58 7.16 12.07
N THR A 56 -8.86 7.31 13.36
CA THR A 56 -8.55 8.52 14.13
C THR A 56 -7.52 8.19 15.21
N GLY A 57 -6.44 8.96 15.30
CA GLY A 57 -5.38 8.74 16.27
C GLY A 57 -3.99 9.11 15.75
N LEU A 58 -2.95 8.62 16.42
CA LEU A 58 -1.57 8.77 15.97
C LEU A 58 -1.25 7.72 14.91
N LEU A 59 -0.70 8.17 13.78
CA LEU A 59 -0.26 7.31 12.69
C LEU A 59 1.26 7.34 12.61
N PHE A 60 1.87 6.18 12.78
CA PHE A 60 3.30 5.98 12.59
C PHE A 60 3.52 5.21 11.29
N SER A 61 4.35 5.76 10.40
CA SER A 61 4.73 5.11 9.15
C SER A 61 6.10 5.62 8.72
N ASP A 62 6.72 4.95 7.76
CA ASP A 62 8.02 5.35 7.23
C ASP A 62 7.97 6.74 6.61
N LYS A 63 9.12 7.44 6.59
CA LYS A 63 9.23 8.81 6.07
C LYS A 63 8.69 8.97 4.64
N SER A 64 8.71 7.93 3.82
CA SER A 64 8.20 7.95 2.45
C SER A 64 6.67 7.91 2.35
N TYR A 65 5.98 7.49 3.42
CA TYR A 65 4.53 7.27 3.49
C TYR A 65 3.78 8.48 4.05
N LEU A 66 4.40 9.24 4.95
CA LEU A 66 3.85 10.46 5.54
C LEU A 66 4.39 11.68 4.79
N LYS A 67 3.50 12.63 4.45
CA LYS A 67 3.86 13.91 3.86
C LYS A 67 3.69 15.02 4.89
#